data_AF-A0A0A2F9L6-F1
#
_entry.id   AF-A0A0A2F9L6-F1
#
_cell.length_a   1.000
_cell.length_b   1.000
_cell.length_c   1.000
_cell.angle_alpha   90.00
_cell.angle_beta   90.00
_cell.angle_gamma   90.00
#
_symmetry.space_group_name_H-M   'P 1'
#
loop_
_entity.id
_entity.type
_entity.pdbx_description
1 polymer ?
#
loop_
_entity_poly.entity_id
_entity_poly.type
_entity_poly.pdbx_seq_one_letter_code
_entity_poly.pdbx_strand_id
1 'polypeptide(L)'
;MPTIDAARAGVVLGLYFAVKYLCLMYGLYFPLLYLIFFIATLVVPFVAYRMTKGYGARLAQVGYTINFRMAWAHGTMLYFFASIILLLPQYMFFTRMYPEQIQMLQELLQARYAEMPGLEGTLHSLYGVDPIEVLRESLQIPIFNRLLSSLSNNVVVGALLSLINAAIISRKAKPQDHA
;
A
#
# COMPACT_ATOMS: atom_id res chain seq x y z
N MET A 1 15.74 6.38 21.37
CA MET A 1 14.33 6.21 21.80
C MET A 1 13.58 5.41 20.74
N PRO A 2 12.77 4.41 21.12
CA PRO A 2 12.17 3.43 20.20
C PRO A 2 11.19 4.03 19.16
N THR A 3 10.60 5.19 19.45
CA THR A 3 9.68 5.90 18.55
C THR A 3 10.39 6.62 17.40
N ILE A 4 11.58 7.18 17.64
CA ILE A 4 12.39 7.86 16.62
C ILE A 4 12.88 6.86 15.56
N ASP A 5 13.25 5.66 16.00
CA ASP A 5 13.65 4.57 15.10
C ASP A 5 12.50 4.12 14.20
N ALA A 6 11.28 4.01 14.75
CA ALA A 6 10.08 3.68 13.99
C ALA A 6 9.72 4.77 12.97
N ALA A 7 9.82 6.04 13.36
CA ALA A 7 9.57 7.16 12.47
C ALA A 7 10.55 7.20 11.29
N ARG A 8 11.87 7.09 11.56
CA ARG A 8 12.89 7.08 10.50
C ARG A 8 12.69 5.90 9.54
N ALA A 9 12.47 4.70 10.09
CA ALA A 9 12.21 3.52 9.28
C ALA A 9 10.90 3.67 8.47
N GLY A 10 9.87 4.25 9.08
CA GLY A 10 8.57 4.45 8.46
C GLY A 10 8.61 5.44 7.32
N VAL A 11 9.42 6.50 7.41
CA VAL A 11 9.68 7.42 6.29
C VAL A 11 10.34 6.69 5.12
N VAL A 12 11.33 5.84 5.39
CA VAL A 12 11.99 5.05 4.33
C VAL A 12 11.00 4.09 3.66
N LEU A 13 10.15 3.42 4.44
CA LEU A 13 9.08 2.58 3.89
C LEU A 13 8.04 3.42 3.12
N GLY A 14 7.75 4.63 3.57
CA GLY A 14 6.87 5.58 2.91
C GLY A 14 7.38 6.03 1.55
N LEU A 15 8.69 6.30 1.44
CA LEU A 15 9.33 6.59 0.16
C LEU A 15 9.27 5.38 -0.79
N TYR A 16 9.49 4.18 -0.26
CA TYR A 16 9.28 2.95 -1.02
C TYR A 16 7.84 2.82 -1.53
N PHE A 17 6.85 3.12 -0.69
CA PHE A 17 5.44 3.15 -1.09
C PHE A 17 5.18 4.22 -2.15
N ALA A 18 5.70 5.43 -1.99
CA ALA A 18 5.53 6.50 -2.97
C ALA A 18 6.02 6.05 -4.36
N VAL A 19 7.25 5.55 -4.47
CA VAL A 19 7.80 5.04 -5.74
C VAL A 19 6.95 3.91 -6.30
N LYS A 20 6.59 2.94 -5.47
CA LYS A 20 5.72 1.83 -5.87
C LYS A 20 4.38 2.33 -6.43
N TYR A 21 3.73 3.26 -5.73
CA TYR A 21 2.43 3.78 -6.14
C TYR A 21 2.54 4.65 -7.39
N LEU A 22 3.65 5.33 -7.66
CA LEU A 22 3.86 5.98 -8.95
C LEU A 22 3.82 4.96 -10.11
N CYS A 23 4.39 3.76 -9.94
CA CYS A 23 4.25 2.71 -10.94
C CYS A 23 2.78 2.32 -11.19
N LEU A 24 1.96 2.25 -10.13
CA LEU A 24 0.52 1.99 -10.27
C LEU A 24 -0.19 3.13 -11.02
N MET A 25 0.10 4.37 -10.64
CA MET A 25 -0.54 5.57 -11.21
C MET A 25 -0.26 5.70 -12.70
N TYR A 26 0.96 5.42 -13.14
CA TYR A 26 1.34 5.47 -14.56
C TYR A 26 1.09 4.16 -15.32
N GLY A 27 0.53 3.14 -14.66
CA GLY A 27 0.35 1.82 -15.26
C GLY A 27 -0.58 1.81 -16.48
N LEU A 28 -1.59 2.69 -16.53
CA LEU A 28 -2.47 2.79 -17.70
C LEU A 28 -1.72 3.28 -18.96
N TYR A 29 -0.73 4.16 -18.79
CA TYR A 29 0.10 4.66 -19.89
C TYR A 29 1.20 3.65 -20.26
N PHE A 30 1.75 2.95 -19.27
CA PHE A 30 2.82 1.98 -19.45
C PHE A 30 2.48 0.66 -18.72
N PRO A 31 1.84 -0.31 -19.38
CA PRO A 31 1.34 -1.53 -18.73
C PRO A 31 2.40 -2.33 -17.96
N LEU A 32 3.67 -2.28 -18.37
CA LEU A 32 4.77 -2.95 -17.67
C LEU A 32 4.96 -2.44 -16.23
N LEU A 33 4.57 -1.20 -15.93
CA LEU A 33 4.65 -0.64 -14.57
C LEU A 33 3.72 -1.36 -13.59
N TYR A 34 2.61 -1.97 -14.05
CA TYR A 34 1.77 -2.80 -13.20
C TYR A 34 2.53 -4.03 -12.69
N LEU A 35 3.32 -4.68 -13.55
CA LEU A 35 4.14 -5.83 -13.15
C LEU A 35 5.13 -5.43 -12.05
N ILE A 36 5.80 -4.30 -12.22
CA ILE A 36 6.72 -3.74 -11.22
C ILE A 36 5.99 -3.46 -9.91
N PHE A 37 4.80 -2.85 -9.98
CA PHE A 37 3.96 -2.58 -8.81
C PHE A 37 3.60 -3.87 -8.04
N PHE A 38 3.21 -4.94 -8.74
CA PHE A 38 2.88 -6.22 -8.10
C PHE A 38 4.09 -6.87 -7.43
N ILE A 39 5.23 -6.91 -8.13
CA ILE A 39 6.48 -7.43 -7.56
C ILE A 39 6.87 -6.62 -6.32
N ALA A 40 6.85 -5.30 -6.41
CA ALA A 40 7.13 -4.42 -5.28
C ALA A 40 6.12 -4.63 -4.13
N THR A 41 4.85 -4.93 -4.42
CA THR A 41 3.85 -5.22 -3.39
C THR A 41 4.16 -6.53 -2.65
N LEU A 42 4.60 -7.57 -3.36
CA LEU A 42 5.03 -8.83 -2.74
C LEU A 42 6.28 -8.67 -1.86
N VAL A 43 7.14 -7.70 -2.18
CA VAL A 43 8.37 -7.41 -1.42
C VAL A 43 8.10 -6.65 -0.09
N VAL A 44 6.97 -5.96 0.03
CA VAL A 44 6.58 -5.18 1.24
C VAL A 44 6.79 -5.93 2.57
N PRO A 45 6.23 -7.14 2.79
CA PRO A 45 6.37 -7.85 4.05
C PRO A 45 7.84 -8.15 4.40
N PHE A 46 8.69 -8.41 3.40
CA PHE A 46 10.12 -8.68 3.60
C PHE A 46 10.89 -7.42 4.02
N VAL A 47 10.57 -6.27 3.41
CA VAL A 47 11.16 -4.97 3.79
C VAL A 47 10.78 -4.63 5.23
N ALA A 48 9.50 -4.75 5.57
CA ALA A 48 9.01 -4.52 6.93
C ALA A 48 9.67 -5.48 7.93
N TYR A 49 9.78 -6.77 7.60
CA TYR A 49 10.48 -7.76 8.43
C TYR A 49 11.94 -7.37 8.70
N ARG A 50 12.68 -6.97 7.66
CA ARG A 50 14.09 -6.56 7.79
C ARG A 50 14.23 -5.34 8.70
N MET A 51 13.32 -4.38 8.60
CA MET A 51 13.30 -3.18 9.45
C MET A 51 13.02 -3.53 10.91
N THR A 52 12.00 -4.35 11.18
CA THR A 52 11.67 -4.80 12.54
C THR A 52 12.78 -5.66 13.15
N LYS A 53 13.43 -6.52 12.36
CA LYS A 53 14.60 -7.29 12.80
C LYS A 53 15.77 -6.37 13.17
N GLY A 54 16.03 -5.34 12.36
CA GLY A 54 17.06 -4.34 12.63
C GLY A 54 16.78 -3.53 13.91
N TYR A 55 15.51 -3.22 14.18
CA TYR A 55 15.10 -2.61 15.45
C TYR A 55 15.39 -3.53 16.65
N GLY A 56 15.09 -4.83 16.55
CA GLY A 56 15.43 -5.80 17.59
C GLY A 56 16.93 -5.91 17.85
N ALA A 57 17.76 -5.86 16.81
CA ALA A 57 19.22 -5.87 16.95
C ALA A 57 19.75 -4.62 17.68
N ARG A 58 19.19 -3.43 17.38
CA ARG A 58 19.55 -2.18 18.07
C ARG A 58 19.13 -2.19 19.55
N LEU A 59 17.97 -2.75 19.87
CA LEU A 59 17.55 -2.95 21.27
C LEU A 59 18.54 -3.85 22.03
N ALA A 60 19.00 -4.93 21.40
CA ALA A 60 19.95 -5.86 22.00
C ALA A 60 21.31 -5.20 22.32
N GLN A 61 21.76 -4.24 21.50
CA GLN A 61 22.98 -3.46 21.79
C GLN A 61 22.88 -2.62 23.06
N VAL A 62 21.66 -2.28 23.50
CA VAL A 62 21.38 -1.52 24.73
C VAL A 62 20.91 -2.45 25.87
N GLY A 63 21.04 -3.76 25.70
CA GLY A 63 20.71 -4.76 26.72
C GLY A 63 19.23 -5.18 26.79
N TYR A 64 18.40 -4.80 25.81
CA TYR A 64 16.98 -5.16 25.78
C TYR A 64 16.68 -6.25 24.75
N THR A 65 15.85 -7.21 25.12
CA THR A 65 15.32 -8.23 24.19
C THR A 65 13.99 -7.80 23.59
N ILE A 66 13.84 -7.94 22.28
CA ILE A 66 12.58 -7.60 21.60
C ILE A 66 11.48 -8.61 21.94
N ASN A 67 10.38 -8.14 22.52
CA ASN A 67 9.19 -8.94 22.76
C ASN A 67 8.16 -8.77 21.62
N PHE A 68 7.15 -9.64 21.60
CA PHE A 68 6.12 -9.65 20.55
C PHE A 68 5.38 -8.33 20.44
N ARG A 69 4.96 -7.76 21.58
CA ARG A 69 4.18 -6.50 21.62
C ARG A 69 5.00 -5.33 21.07
N MET A 70 6.29 -5.24 21.41
CA MET A 70 7.20 -4.23 20.89
C MET A 70 7.44 -4.40 19.39
N ALA A 71 7.63 -5.63 18.91
CA ALA A 71 7.80 -5.89 17.48
C ALA A 71 6.54 -5.53 16.68
N TRP A 72 5.36 -5.89 17.19
CA TRP A 72 4.09 -5.57 16.56
C TRP A 72 3.82 -4.06 16.56
N ALA A 73 3.95 -3.39 17.71
CA ALA A 73 3.76 -1.95 17.81
C ALA A 73 4.72 -1.16 16.90
N HIS A 74 5.98 -1.59 16.83
CA HIS A 74 6.95 -1.01 15.90
C HIS A 74 6.52 -1.19 14.44
N GLY A 75 6.07 -2.39 14.06
CA GLY A 75 5.55 -2.67 12.73
C GLY A 75 4.34 -1.79 12.38
N THR A 76 3.35 -1.69 13.26
CA THR A 76 2.18 -0.84 13.06
C THR A 76 2.56 0.64 12.88
N MET A 77 3.48 1.15 13.72
CA MET A 77 4.00 2.52 13.57
C MET A 77 4.73 2.72 12.24
N LEU A 78 5.49 1.73 11.78
CA LEU A 78 6.19 1.75 10.49
C LEU A 78 5.20 2.03 9.33
N TYR A 79 4.11 1.27 9.28
CA TYR A 79 3.08 1.44 8.25
C TYR A 79 2.29 2.74 8.42
N PHE A 80 2.07 3.21 9.65
CA PHE A 80 1.45 4.51 9.91
C PHE A 80 2.26 5.66 9.32
N PHE A 81 3.55 5.75 9.64
CA PHE A 81 4.42 6.79 9.06
C PHE A 81 4.57 6.64 7.55
N ALA A 82 4.67 5.41 7.04
CA ALA A 82 4.73 5.17 5.60
C ALA A 82 3.46 5.67 4.88
N SER A 83 2.30 5.46 5.50
CA SER A 83 1.01 5.89 4.94
C SER A 83 0.88 7.41 4.90
N ILE A 84 1.43 8.13 5.88
CA ILE A 84 1.45 9.60 5.87
C ILE A 84 2.25 10.13 4.67
N ILE A 85 3.44 9.57 4.41
CA ILE A 85 4.25 9.96 3.24
C ILE A 85 3.51 9.67 1.94
N LEU A 86 2.81 8.52 1.88
CA LEU A 86 2.05 8.10 0.71
C LEU A 86 0.84 9.01 0.41
N LEU A 87 0.31 9.76 1.39
CA LEU A 87 -0.81 10.68 1.16
C LEU A 87 -0.51 11.71 0.08
N LEU A 88 0.73 12.20 -0.03
CA LEU A 88 1.10 13.23 -0.98
C LEU A 88 0.95 12.78 -2.45
N PRO A 89 1.58 11.68 -2.91
CA PRO A 89 1.35 11.19 -4.28
C PRO A 89 -0.10 10.76 -4.50
N GLN A 90 -0.78 10.22 -3.49
CA GLN A 90 -2.20 9.87 -3.61
C GLN A 90 -3.11 11.09 -3.79
N TYR A 91 -2.83 12.19 -3.10
CA TYR A 91 -3.53 13.45 -3.28
C TYR A 91 -3.38 13.96 -4.72
N MET A 92 -2.16 13.96 -5.24
CA MET A 92 -1.90 14.34 -6.64
C MET A 92 -2.64 13.43 -7.63
N PHE A 93 -2.67 12.12 -7.36
CA PHE A 93 -3.39 11.17 -8.18
C PHE A 93 -4.90 11.44 -8.19
N PHE A 94 -5.55 11.52 -7.02
CA PHE A 94 -7.00 11.69 -6.96
C PHE A 94 -7.48 13.05 -7.47
N THR A 95 -6.64 14.09 -7.38
CA THR A 95 -7.00 15.44 -7.83
C THR A 95 -6.78 15.68 -9.32
N ARG A 96 -5.77 15.03 -9.93
CA ARG A 96 -5.36 15.30 -11.30
C ARG A 96 -5.47 14.07 -12.20
N MET A 97 -4.73 13.02 -11.87
CA MET A 97 -4.58 11.86 -12.76
C MET A 97 -5.85 11.02 -12.86
N TYR A 98 -6.57 10.82 -11.76
CA TYR A 98 -7.70 9.90 -11.72
C TYR A 98 -8.88 10.34 -12.61
N PRO A 99 -9.29 11.64 -12.61
CA PRO A 99 -10.26 12.14 -13.60
C PRO A 99 -9.81 11.95 -15.05
N GLU A 100 -8.56 12.28 -15.37
CA GLU A 100 -8.00 12.12 -16.73
C GLU A 100 -8.01 10.67 -17.18
N GLN A 101 -7.68 9.74 -16.28
CA GLN A 101 -7.68 8.30 -16.55
C GLN A 101 -9.08 7.75 -16.84
N ILE A 102 -10.10 8.23 -16.13
CA ILE A 102 -11.48 7.81 -16.39
C ILE A 102 -11.94 8.30 -17.75
N GLN A 103 -11.62 9.54 -18.10
CA GLN A 103 -11.94 10.08 -19.43
C GLN A 103 -11.26 9.27 -20.53
N MET A 104 -9.96 9.00 -20.39
CA MET A 104 -9.21 8.17 -21.35
C MET A 104 -9.82 6.77 -21.48
N LEU A 105 -10.20 6.13 -20.36
CA LEU A 105 -10.81 4.80 -20.39
C LEU A 105 -12.18 4.81 -21.09
N GLN A 106 -12.97 5.86 -20.88
CA GLN A 106 -14.24 6.04 -21.58
C GLN A 106 -14.05 6.15 -23.09
N GLU A 107 -13.11 6.98 -23.56
CA GLU A 107 -12.81 7.12 -24.99
C GLU A 107 -12.35 5.79 -25.60
N LEU A 108 -11.51 5.05 -24.87
CA LEU A 108 -11.01 3.74 -25.29
C LEU A 108 -12.15 2.70 -25.39
N LEU A 109 -13.08 2.68 -24.42
CA LEU A 109 -14.24 1.80 -24.47
C LEU A 109 -15.21 2.17 -25.61
N GLN A 110 -15.45 3.46 -25.83
CA GLN A 110 -16.29 3.93 -26.94
C GLN A 110 -15.72 3.52 -28.30
N ALA A 111 -14.40 3.62 -28.48
CA ALA A 111 -13.74 3.12 -29.68
C ALA A 111 -13.94 1.60 -29.86
N ARG A 112 -13.87 0.82 -28.77
CA ARG A 112 -14.11 -0.63 -28.82
C ARG A 112 -15.56 -0.99 -29.10
N TYR A 113 -16.52 -0.21 -28.62
CA TYR A 113 -17.95 -0.39 -28.96
C TYR A 113 -18.21 -0.11 -30.44
N ALA A 114 -17.56 0.90 -31.02
CA ALA A 114 -17.65 1.17 -32.45
C ALA A 114 -17.08 0.03 -33.31
N GLU A 115 -16.00 -0.60 -32.87
CA GLU A 115 -15.40 -1.77 -33.53
C GLU A 115 -16.24 -3.05 -33.35
N MET A 116 -16.91 -3.20 -32.20
CA MET A 116 -17.67 -4.39 -31.82
C MET A 116 -19.06 -4.02 -31.26
N PRO A 117 -20.07 -3.81 -32.13
CA PRO A 117 -21.39 -3.29 -31.74
C PRO A 117 -22.27 -4.22 -30.86
N GLY A 118 -21.75 -5.36 -30.40
CA GLY A 118 -22.40 -6.24 -29.40
C GLY A 118 -21.67 -6.29 -28.05
N LEU A 119 -20.51 -5.63 -27.93
CA LEU A 119 -19.70 -5.65 -26.71
C LEU A 119 -20.38 -4.87 -25.58
N GLU A 120 -21.02 -3.75 -25.87
CA GLU A 120 -21.76 -2.94 -24.90
C GLU A 120 -22.85 -3.75 -24.19
N GLY A 121 -23.71 -4.41 -24.98
CA GLY A 121 -24.77 -5.27 -24.42
C GLY A 121 -24.23 -6.45 -23.63
N THR A 122 -23.09 -7.02 -24.06
CA THR A 122 -22.42 -8.11 -23.35
C THR A 122 -21.87 -7.64 -22.00
N LEU A 123 -21.16 -6.52 -21.97
CA LEU A 123 -20.63 -5.94 -20.73
C LEU A 123 -21.76 -5.51 -19.79
N HIS A 124 -22.81 -4.89 -20.31
CA HIS A 124 -23.97 -4.50 -19.51
C HIS A 124 -24.68 -5.72 -18.90
N SER A 125 -24.78 -6.84 -19.63
CA SER A 125 -25.35 -8.09 -19.09
C SER A 125 -24.46 -8.76 -18.02
N LEU A 126 -23.13 -8.65 -18.14
CA LEU A 126 -22.17 -9.26 -17.22
C LEU A 126 -22.05 -8.49 -15.91
N TYR A 127 -22.00 -7.17 -15.99
CA TYR A 127 -21.75 -6.30 -14.85
C TYR A 127 -23.03 -5.71 -14.26
N GLY A 128 -24.15 -5.75 -14.99
CA GLY A 128 -25.44 -5.21 -14.56
C GLY A 128 -25.51 -3.68 -14.47
N VAL A 129 -24.38 -3.00 -14.71
CA VAL A 129 -24.18 -1.56 -14.67
C VAL A 129 -23.09 -1.17 -15.66
N ASP A 130 -23.17 0.04 -16.21
CA ASP A 130 -22.11 0.59 -17.04
C ASP A 130 -20.84 0.80 -16.19
N PRO A 131 -19.72 0.12 -16.53
CA PRO A 131 -18.47 0.26 -15.79
C PRO A 131 -17.95 1.70 -15.70
N ILE A 132 -18.20 2.53 -16.72
CA ILE A 132 -17.77 3.93 -16.73
C ILE A 132 -18.60 4.76 -15.75
N GLU A 133 -19.89 4.49 -15.64
CA GLU A 133 -20.75 5.25 -14.74
C GLU A 133 -20.36 5.02 -13.28
N VAL A 134 -20.05 3.78 -12.90
CA VAL A 134 -19.52 3.45 -11.56
C VAL A 134 -18.21 4.21 -11.28
N LEU A 135 -17.32 4.31 -12.28
CA LEU A 135 -16.06 5.04 -12.12
C LEU A 135 -16.29 6.56 -11.99
N ARG A 136 -17.24 7.12 -12.74
CA ARG A 136 -17.63 8.54 -12.64
C ARG A 136 -18.28 8.87 -11.32
N GLU A 137 -19.20 8.05 -10.84
CA GLU A 137 -19.78 8.18 -9.50
C GLU A 137 -18.69 8.21 -8.43
N SER A 138 -17.66 7.38 -8.62
CA SER A 138 -16.53 7.39 -7.70
C SER A 138 -15.90 8.80 -7.62
N LEU A 139 -15.76 9.56 -8.72
CA LEU A 139 -15.15 10.91 -8.68
C LEU A 139 -15.87 11.86 -7.70
N GLN A 140 -17.13 11.60 -7.37
CA GLN A 140 -17.90 12.41 -6.42
C GLN A 140 -17.51 12.14 -4.96
N ILE A 141 -16.81 11.05 -4.66
CA ILE A 141 -16.33 10.75 -3.31
C ILE A 141 -15.31 11.83 -2.90
N PRO A 142 -15.53 12.54 -1.77
CA PRO A 142 -14.62 13.58 -1.30
C PRO A 142 -13.18 13.07 -1.17
N ILE A 143 -12.21 13.87 -1.65
CA ILE A 143 -10.78 13.52 -1.65
C ILE A 143 -10.30 13.18 -0.24
N PHE A 144 -10.74 13.93 0.77
CA PHE A 144 -10.40 13.66 2.16
C PHE A 144 -10.80 12.24 2.59
N ASN A 145 -12.02 11.81 2.25
CA ASN A 145 -12.51 10.47 2.60
C ASN A 145 -11.69 9.37 1.91
N ARG A 146 -11.26 9.59 0.66
CA ARG A 146 -10.38 8.67 -0.08
C ARG A 146 -9.00 8.56 0.54
N LEU A 147 -8.41 9.68 0.93
CA LEU A 147 -7.10 9.71 1.57
C LEU A 147 -7.16 9.07 2.95
N LEU A 148 -8.20 9.37 3.73
CA LEU A 148 -8.39 8.79 5.04
C LEU A 148 -8.64 7.28 4.97
N SER A 149 -9.46 6.82 4.03
CA SER A 149 -9.71 5.39 3.82
C SER A 149 -8.44 4.67 3.35
N SER A 150 -7.64 5.29 2.49
CA SER A 150 -6.37 4.72 2.05
C SER A 150 -5.35 4.63 3.18
N LEU A 151 -5.19 5.68 3.98
CA LEU A 151 -4.33 5.67 5.16
C LEU A 151 -4.77 4.59 6.14
N SER A 152 -6.07 4.54 6.45
CA SER A 152 -6.64 3.53 7.35
C SER A 152 -6.37 2.11 6.83
N ASN A 153 -6.66 1.84 5.56
CA ASN A 153 -6.45 0.53 4.97
C ASN A 153 -4.98 0.10 5.01
N ASN A 154 -4.05 0.99 4.64
CA ASN A 154 -2.62 0.69 4.68
C ASN A 154 -2.14 0.41 6.11
N VAL A 155 -2.65 1.14 7.11
CA VAL A 155 -2.31 0.92 8.52
C VAL A 155 -2.89 -0.40 9.04
N VAL A 156 -4.15 -0.71 8.72
CA VAL A 156 -4.81 -1.96 9.15
C VAL A 156 -4.13 -3.18 8.52
N VAL A 157 -3.94 -3.18 7.20
CA VAL A 157 -3.23 -4.25 6.50
C VAL A 157 -1.79 -4.36 7.01
N GLY A 158 -1.12 -3.23 7.21
CA GLY A 158 0.22 -3.17 7.79
C GLY A 158 0.31 -3.75 9.20
N ALA A 159 -0.66 -3.46 10.06
CA ALA A 159 -0.77 -4.00 11.41
C ALA A 159 -0.98 -5.52 11.39
N LEU A 160 -1.81 -6.02 10.47
CA LEU A 160 -2.04 -7.46 10.28
C LEU A 160 -0.76 -8.17 9.80
N LEU A 161 -0.07 -7.63 8.79
CA LEU A 161 1.22 -8.14 8.33
C LEU A 161 2.28 -8.10 9.44
N SER A 162 2.22 -7.07 10.28
CA SER A 162 3.14 -6.91 11.41
C SER A 162 2.93 -7.97 12.48
N LEU A 163 1.74 -8.55 12.64
CA LEU A 163 1.53 -9.69 13.54
C LEU A 163 2.37 -10.90 13.12
N ILE A 164 2.40 -11.18 11.82
CA ILE A 164 3.19 -12.29 11.25
C ILE A 164 4.68 -12.04 11.50
N ASN A 165 5.17 -10.84 11.18
CA ASN A 165 6.56 -10.47 11.38
C ASN A 165 6.97 -10.51 12.86
N ALA A 166 6.12 -10.00 13.75
CA ALA A 166 6.35 -10.02 15.19
C ALA A 166 6.43 -11.45 15.73
N ALA A 167 5.52 -12.35 15.29
CA ALA A 167 5.54 -13.75 15.69
C ALA A 167 6.85 -14.45 15.28
N ILE A 168 7.34 -14.20 14.06
CA ILE A 168 8.59 -14.78 13.55
C ILE A 168 9.80 -14.27 14.34
N ILE A 169 9.87 -12.97 14.62
CA ILE A 169 11.02 -12.36 15.29
C ILE A 169 11.07 -12.79 16.76
N SER A 170 9.95 -12.78 17.47
CA SER A 170 9.91 -13.13 18.89
C SER A 170 10.15 -14.61 19.16
N ARG A 171 9.84 -15.51 18.22
CA ARG A 171 10.21 -16.94 18.33
C ARG A 171 11.72 -17.17 18.31
N LYS A 172 12.47 -16.32 17.58
CA LYS A 172 13.94 -16.42 17.47
C LYS A 172 14.69 -15.77 18.64
N ALA A 173 14.00 -15.03 19.50
CA ALA A 173 14.58 -14.27 20.60
C ALA A 173 14.51 -14.98 21.97
N LYS A 174 14.17 -16.29 22.01
CA LYS A 174 14.13 -17.05 23.27
C LYS A 174 15.55 -17.18 23.88
N PRO A 175 15.71 -17.08 25.21
CA PRO A 175 17.03 -17.09 25.86
C PRO A 175 17.71 -18.45 25.68
N GLN A 176 19.04 -18.45 25.53
CA GLN A 176 19.87 -19.61 25.83
C GLN A 176 19.76 -19.82 27.35
N ASP A 177 19.24 -20.97 27.78
CA ASP A 177 19.38 -21.42 29.16
C ASP A 177 20.88 -21.55 29.45
N HIS A 178 21.38 -20.71 30.36
CA HIS A 178 22.66 -20.95 31.01
C HIS A 178 22.42 -22.06 32.04
N ALA A 179 22.77 -23.28 31.66
CA ALA A 179 23.03 -24.39 32.57
C ALA A 179 24.43 -24.24 33.19
#